data_AF-A0A7C3XM48-F1
#
_entry.id   AF-A0A7C3XM48-F1
#
_cell.length_a   1.000
_cell.length_b   1.000
_cell.length_c   1.000
_cell.angle_alpha   90.00
_cell.angle_beta   90.00
_cell.angle_gamma   90.00
#
_symmetry.space_group_name_H-M   'P 1'
#
loop_
_entity.id
_entity.type
_entity.pdbx_description
1 polymer ?
#
loop_
_entity_poly.entity_id
_entity_poly.type
_entity_poly.pdbx_seq_one_letter_code
_entity_poly.pdbx_strand_id
1 'polypeptide(L)'
;MKIIKKILIGVLGLIILLLVIALFIPKTYTVSVSETINKPKQEVFDYIKLIKNQEKYSVWVMQDPNVALTYTGTDGTVGFIAAWNSTDNNVGEGEQQISKITDGERIDVDLRFKRPFEGEQKAATFVKAISANQTIVTNEFYGNAPYPFNLLSVCLGKGFIKDAQTQNLKNLKALLEK
;
A
#
# COMPACT_ATOMS: atom_id res chain seq x y z
N MET A 1 -12.85 -43.32 -14.72
CA MET A 1 -12.08 -42.67 -15.81
C MET A 1 -12.86 -41.60 -16.59
N LYS A 2 -14.08 -41.88 -17.12
CA LYS A 2 -14.84 -40.90 -17.93
C LYS A 2 -15.27 -39.63 -17.17
N ILE A 3 -15.67 -39.76 -15.90
CA ILE A 3 -16.07 -38.62 -15.05
C ILE A 3 -14.88 -37.72 -14.74
N ILE A 4 -13.74 -38.30 -14.34
CA ILE A 4 -12.48 -37.56 -14.11
C ILE A 4 -12.06 -36.79 -15.37
N LYS A 5 -12.15 -37.41 -16.57
CA LYS A 5 -11.88 -36.72 -17.83
C LYS A 5 -12.80 -35.53 -18.09
N LYS A 6 -14.11 -35.65 -17.81
CA LYS A 6 -15.07 -34.54 -17.95
C LYS A 6 -14.79 -33.40 -16.99
N ILE A 7 -14.46 -33.71 -15.73
CA ILE A 7 -14.07 -32.72 -14.73
C ILE A 7 -12.80 -32.00 -15.18
N LEU A 8 -11.79 -32.73 -15.66
CA LEU A 8 -10.54 -32.14 -16.14
C LEU A 8 -10.76 -31.19 -17.32
N ILE A 9 -11.62 -31.58 -18.28
CA ILE A 9 -11.99 -30.72 -19.41
C ILE A 9 -12.74 -29.47 -18.94
N GLY A 10 -13.65 -29.60 -17.98
CA GLY A 10 -14.37 -28.47 -17.40
C GLY A 10 -13.43 -27.47 -16.70
N VAL A 11 -12.51 -27.98 -15.87
CA VAL A 11 -11.50 -27.17 -15.19
C VAL A 11 -10.57 -26.49 -16.21
N LEU A 12 -10.13 -27.21 -17.24
CA LEU A 12 -9.30 -26.64 -18.30
C LEU A 12 -10.04 -25.53 -19.07
N GLY A 13 -11.32 -25.73 -19.39
CA GLY A 13 -12.15 -24.71 -20.02
C GLY A 13 -12.30 -23.45 -19.15
N LEU A 14 -12.48 -23.62 -17.83
CA LEU A 14 -12.52 -22.51 -16.89
C LEU A 14 -11.19 -21.76 -16.82
N ILE A 15 -10.06 -22.47 -16.75
CA ILE A 15 -8.73 -21.85 -16.74
C ILE A 15 -8.51 -21.05 -18.03
N ILE A 16 -8.82 -21.62 -19.20
CA ILE A 16 -8.72 -20.91 -20.48
C ILE A 16 -9.58 -19.64 -20.48
N LEU A 17 -10.82 -19.72 -19.99
CA LEU A 17 -11.70 -18.57 -19.88
C LEU A 17 -11.10 -17.47 -18.98
N LEU A 18 -10.57 -17.82 -17.81
CA LEU A 18 -9.92 -16.86 -16.90
C LEU A 18 -8.69 -16.21 -17.53
N LEU A 19 -7.87 -16.98 -18.26
CA LEU A 19 -6.71 -16.46 -18.99
C LEU A 19 -7.14 -15.50 -20.10
N VAL A 20 -8.19 -15.82 -20.85
CA VAL A 20 -8.74 -14.92 -21.88
C VAL A 20 -9.24 -13.62 -21.26
N ILE A 21 -9.98 -13.68 -20.14
CA ILE A 21 -10.42 -12.49 -19.41
C ILE A 21 -9.21 -11.66 -18.95
N ALA A 22 -8.17 -12.32 -18.40
CA ALA A 22 -6.96 -11.65 -17.95
C ALA A 22 -6.21 -10.92 -19.09
N LEU A 23 -6.37 -11.30 -20.37
CA LEU A 23 -5.76 -10.55 -21.49
C LEU A 23 -6.35 -9.14 -21.65
N PHE A 24 -7.60 -8.93 -21.24
CA PHE A 24 -8.29 -7.65 -21.37
C PHE A 24 -8.19 -6.76 -20.11
N ILE A 25 -7.59 -7.27 -19.02
CA ILE A 25 -7.45 -6.51 -17.76
C ILE A 25 -6.14 -5.72 -17.77
N PRO A 26 -6.16 -4.42 -17.40
CA PRO A 26 -4.94 -3.63 -17.25
C PRO A 26 -3.95 -4.28 -16.27
N LYS A 27 -2.67 -4.26 -16.62
CA LYS A 27 -1.60 -4.76 -15.76
C LYS A 27 -1.28 -3.79 -14.61
N THR A 28 -1.61 -2.52 -14.79
CA THR A 28 -1.38 -1.46 -13.80
C THR A 28 -2.68 -0.94 -13.23
N TYR A 29 -2.69 -0.60 -11.95
CA TYR A 29 -3.84 0.01 -11.28
C TYR A 29 -3.39 1.01 -10.21
N THR A 30 -4.25 1.97 -9.94
CA THR A 30 -4.07 2.92 -8.83
C THR A 30 -5.17 2.70 -7.79
N VAL A 31 -4.78 2.68 -6.53
CA VAL A 31 -5.68 2.84 -5.38
C VAL A 31 -5.44 4.23 -4.82
N SER A 32 -6.50 5.01 -4.65
CA SER A 32 -6.46 6.35 -4.08
C SER A 32 -7.55 6.46 -3.03
N VAL A 33 -7.17 6.84 -1.80
CA VAL A 33 -8.09 7.05 -0.68
C VAL A 33 -7.73 8.34 0.03
N SER A 34 -8.73 9.03 0.57
CA SER A 34 -8.54 10.30 1.26
C SER A 34 -9.36 10.38 2.54
N GLU A 35 -8.88 11.20 3.47
CA GLU A 35 -9.53 11.48 4.74
C GLU A 35 -9.24 12.93 5.14
N THR A 36 -10.20 13.55 5.81
CA THR A 36 -10.08 14.93 6.28
C THR A 36 -9.66 14.94 7.74
N ILE A 37 -8.57 15.65 8.04
CA ILE A 37 -8.01 15.81 9.37
C ILE A 37 -8.16 17.28 9.79
N ASN A 38 -8.70 17.51 10.98
CA ASN A 38 -8.97 18.82 11.58
C ASN A 38 -7.70 19.41 12.23
N LYS A 39 -6.63 19.48 11.43
CA LYS A 39 -5.35 20.10 11.79
C LYS A 39 -4.79 20.94 10.64
N PRO A 40 -3.96 21.96 10.93
CA PRO A 40 -3.26 22.74 9.90
C PRO A 40 -2.42 21.86 8.96
N LYS A 41 -2.36 22.22 7.68
CA LYS A 41 -1.66 21.45 6.63
C LYS A 41 -0.23 21.11 7.00
N GLN A 42 0.51 22.08 7.52
CA GLN A 42 1.92 21.91 7.86
C GLN A 42 2.12 20.92 9.01
N GLU A 43 1.28 21.00 10.06
CA GLU A 43 1.32 20.06 11.19
C GLU A 43 1.08 18.61 10.72
N VAL A 44 0.08 18.42 9.86
CA VAL A 44 -0.21 17.10 9.28
C VAL A 44 0.96 16.64 8.41
N PHE A 45 1.49 17.50 7.53
CA PHE A 45 2.59 17.16 6.63
C PHE A 45 3.86 16.76 7.39
N ASP A 46 4.28 17.56 8.37
CA ASP A 46 5.48 17.29 9.15
C ASP A 46 5.36 15.98 9.95
N TYR A 47 4.15 15.61 10.35
CA TYR A 47 3.90 14.33 11.00
C TYR A 47 4.03 13.14 10.03
N ILE A 48 3.37 13.19 8.87
CA ILE A 48 3.39 12.09 7.89
C ILE A 48 4.75 11.95 7.19
N LYS A 49 5.55 13.02 7.19
CA LYS A 49 6.91 13.03 6.62
C LYS A 49 7.87 12.11 7.34
N LEU A 50 7.64 11.90 8.62
CA LEU A 50 8.43 10.98 9.42
C LEU A 50 7.84 9.58 9.27
N ILE A 51 8.51 8.73 8.50
CA ILE A 51 8.07 7.37 8.21
C ILE A 51 8.03 6.54 9.50
N LYS A 52 8.87 6.83 10.49
CA LYS A 52 8.79 6.18 11.82
C LYS A 52 7.45 6.38 12.52
N ASN A 53 6.74 7.48 12.25
CA ASN A 53 5.41 7.69 12.83
C ASN A 53 4.39 6.64 12.35
N GLN A 54 4.64 5.94 11.23
CA GLN A 54 3.77 4.86 10.75
C GLN A 54 3.63 3.73 11.78
N GLU A 55 4.60 3.51 12.68
CA GLU A 55 4.48 2.55 13.78
C GLU A 55 3.23 2.78 14.65
N LYS A 56 2.75 4.04 14.69
CA LYS A 56 1.64 4.46 15.55
C LYS A 56 0.26 4.39 14.90
N TYR A 57 0.18 4.16 13.59
CA TYR A 57 -1.10 4.16 12.88
C TYR A 57 -1.22 3.16 11.72
N SER A 58 -0.12 2.56 11.26
CA SER A 58 -0.11 1.65 10.12
C SER A 58 -0.65 0.28 10.52
N VAL A 59 -1.74 -0.16 9.86
CA VAL A 59 -2.30 -1.51 10.01
C VAL A 59 -1.29 -2.60 9.72
N TRP A 60 -0.35 -2.35 8.80
CA TRP A 60 0.67 -3.33 8.42
C TRP A 60 1.70 -3.54 9.51
N VAL A 61 2.16 -2.45 10.13
CA VAL A 61 3.11 -2.52 11.25
C VAL A 61 2.43 -3.07 12.49
N MET A 62 1.17 -2.68 12.72
CA MET A 62 0.37 -3.14 13.86
C MET A 62 -0.07 -4.60 13.76
N GLN A 63 -0.03 -5.19 12.57
CA GLN A 63 -0.48 -6.57 12.33
C GLN A 63 0.42 -7.60 13.05
N ASP A 64 1.74 -7.38 13.07
CA ASP A 64 2.68 -8.22 13.79
C ASP A 64 3.42 -7.42 14.87
N PRO A 65 3.11 -7.62 16.16
CA PRO A 65 3.80 -6.91 17.25
C PRO A 65 5.28 -7.29 17.38
N ASN A 66 5.72 -8.37 16.74
CA ASN A 66 7.12 -8.83 16.77
C ASN A 66 7.90 -8.45 15.49
N VAL A 67 7.33 -7.61 14.61
CA VAL A 67 8.00 -7.19 13.38
C VAL A 67 9.32 -6.51 13.69
N ALA A 68 10.40 -6.98 13.07
CA ALA A 68 11.71 -6.36 13.20
C ALA A 68 11.81 -5.17 12.23
N LEU A 69 11.84 -3.95 12.77
CA LEU A 69 11.99 -2.72 12.01
C LEU A 69 13.42 -2.22 12.05
N THR A 70 13.96 -1.84 10.89
CA THR A 70 15.29 -1.24 10.77
C THR A 70 15.21 0.03 9.94
N TYR A 71 15.99 1.03 10.33
CA TYR A 71 15.97 2.35 9.72
C TYR A 71 17.38 2.74 9.28
N THR A 72 17.50 3.23 8.05
CA THR A 72 18.76 3.71 7.49
C THR A 72 18.60 5.14 6.98
N GLY A 73 19.53 6.02 7.35
CA GLY A 73 19.50 7.45 7.01
C GLY A 73 18.72 8.32 8.00
N THR A 74 18.41 9.54 7.58
CA THR A 74 17.69 10.55 8.39
C THR A 74 16.21 10.56 8.03
N ASP A 75 15.34 10.30 9.00
CA ASP A 75 13.89 10.26 8.75
C ASP A 75 13.37 11.60 8.22
N GLY A 76 12.38 11.55 7.34
CA GLY A 76 11.85 12.72 6.65
C GLY A 76 12.78 13.35 5.61
N THR A 77 13.78 12.61 5.12
CA THR A 77 14.67 13.06 4.03
C THR A 77 14.69 12.04 2.88
N VAL A 78 14.95 12.54 1.66
CA VAL A 78 15.09 11.66 0.48
C VAL A 78 16.23 10.68 0.70
N GLY A 79 15.97 9.39 0.43
CA GLY A 79 16.90 8.29 0.68
C GLY A 79 16.75 7.61 2.04
N PHE A 80 15.89 8.12 2.94
CA PHE A 80 15.54 7.39 4.16
C PHE A 80 14.89 6.05 3.82
N ILE A 81 15.32 4.98 4.49
CA ILE A 81 14.80 3.62 4.32
C ILE A 81 14.24 3.12 5.65
N ALA A 82 13.01 2.60 5.60
CA ALA A 82 12.41 1.81 6.66
C ALA A 82 12.17 0.39 6.13
N ALA A 83 12.86 -0.60 6.69
CA ALA A 83 12.74 -2.00 6.34
C ALA A 83 12.07 -2.79 7.46
N TRP A 84 11.26 -3.77 7.09
CA TRP A 84 10.54 -4.66 8.01
C TRP A 84 10.84 -6.12 7.69
N ASN A 85 10.90 -6.94 8.73
CA ASN A 85 11.06 -8.38 8.61
C ASN A 85 10.17 -9.07 9.64
N SER A 86 9.15 -9.78 9.15
CA SER A 86 8.21 -10.55 9.95
C SER A 86 8.21 -12.02 9.55
N THR A 87 7.94 -12.90 10.52
CA THR A 87 7.64 -14.31 10.28
C THR A 87 6.18 -14.56 9.90
N ASP A 88 5.28 -13.58 10.10
CA ASP A 88 3.90 -13.64 9.61
C ASP A 88 3.89 -13.34 8.10
N ASN A 89 3.42 -14.30 7.30
CA ASN A 89 3.31 -14.16 5.85
C ASN A 89 2.34 -13.05 5.40
N ASN A 90 1.46 -12.58 6.29
CA ASN A 90 0.57 -11.45 6.00
C ASN A 90 1.31 -10.10 6.06
N VAL A 91 2.43 -10.02 6.77
CA VAL A 91 3.29 -8.81 6.87
C VAL A 91 4.52 -8.95 5.99
N GLY A 92 5.16 -10.12 6.04
CA GLY A 92 6.27 -10.49 5.18
C GLY A 92 7.56 -9.73 5.47
N GLU A 93 8.38 -9.58 4.44
CA GLU A 93 9.63 -8.83 4.47
C GLU A 93 9.67 -7.85 3.31
N GLY A 94 10.11 -6.63 3.58
CA GLY A 94 10.31 -5.62 2.55
C GLY A 94 10.88 -4.33 3.12
N GLU A 95 10.89 -3.31 2.28
CA GLU A 95 11.33 -1.97 2.65
C GLU A 95 10.59 -0.89 1.88
N GLN A 96 10.51 0.28 2.49
CA GLN A 96 10.05 1.52 1.87
C GLN A 96 11.17 2.54 1.91
N GLN A 97 11.38 3.26 0.81
CA GLN A 97 12.36 4.32 0.70
C GLN A 97 11.69 5.61 0.25
N ILE A 98 12.01 6.72 0.91
CA ILE A 98 11.59 8.04 0.43
C ILE A 98 12.34 8.38 -0.85
N SER A 99 11.61 8.46 -1.97
CA SER A 99 12.19 8.75 -3.29
C SER A 99 12.06 10.23 -3.67
N LYS A 100 11.05 10.92 -3.16
CA LYS A 100 10.86 12.37 -3.36
C LYS A 100 10.06 13.00 -2.23
N ILE A 101 10.41 14.25 -1.90
CA ILE A 101 9.62 15.11 -1.01
C ILE A 101 9.42 16.46 -1.71
N THR A 102 8.17 16.92 -1.78
CA THR A 102 7.81 18.30 -2.02
C THR A 102 7.29 18.86 -0.70
N ASP A 103 8.08 19.71 -0.05
CA ASP A 103 7.80 20.17 1.31
C ASP A 103 6.43 20.85 1.43
N GLY A 104 5.67 20.48 2.46
CA GLY A 104 4.30 20.96 2.69
C GLY A 104 3.24 20.41 1.72
N GLU A 105 3.59 19.47 0.82
CA GLU A 105 2.67 19.01 -0.24
C GLU A 105 2.63 17.50 -0.42
N ARG A 106 3.76 16.84 -0.68
CA ARG A 106 3.79 15.46 -1.16
C ARG A 106 5.05 14.69 -0.77
N ILE A 107 4.87 13.39 -0.55
CA ILE A 107 5.93 12.41 -0.30
C ILE A 107 5.69 11.23 -1.21
N ASP A 108 6.71 10.84 -1.96
CA ASP A 108 6.72 9.65 -2.79
C ASP A 108 7.67 8.62 -2.17
N VAL A 109 7.24 7.36 -2.15
CA VAL A 109 8.03 6.24 -1.65
C VAL A 109 8.09 5.11 -2.67
N ASP A 110 9.25 4.50 -2.77
CA ASP A 110 9.45 3.24 -3.49
C ASP A 110 9.32 2.08 -2.48
N LEU A 111 8.52 1.07 -2.82
CA LEU A 111 8.26 -0.11 -2.01
C LEU A 111 8.91 -1.33 -2.67
N ARG A 112 9.71 -2.06 -1.91
CA ARG A 112 10.41 -3.28 -2.36
C ARG A 112 10.05 -4.43 -1.43
N PHE A 113 9.18 -5.31 -1.88
CA PHE A 113 8.75 -6.51 -1.17
C PHE A 113 9.71 -7.65 -1.51
N LYS A 114 10.12 -8.43 -0.50
CA LYS A 114 11.00 -9.61 -0.63
C LYS A 114 10.27 -10.91 -0.35
N ARG A 115 9.43 -10.95 0.69
CA ARG A 115 8.64 -12.13 1.08
C ARG A 115 7.21 -11.76 1.44
N PRO A 116 6.21 -12.64 1.19
CA PRO A 116 6.32 -13.97 0.57
C PRO A 116 6.49 -13.93 -0.96
N PHE A 117 6.21 -12.79 -1.59
CA PHE A 117 6.38 -12.58 -3.02
C PHE A 117 7.25 -11.35 -3.25
N GLU A 118 8.22 -11.48 -4.15
CA GLU A 118 9.06 -10.36 -4.55
C GLU A 118 8.27 -9.40 -5.45
N GLY A 119 8.43 -8.09 -5.24
CA GLY A 119 7.78 -7.10 -6.08
C GLY A 119 8.19 -5.68 -5.74
N GLU A 120 8.17 -4.83 -6.76
CA GLU A 120 8.44 -3.40 -6.63
C GLU A 120 7.20 -2.60 -6.96
N GLN A 121 6.84 -1.68 -6.08
CA GLN A 121 5.65 -0.83 -6.21
C GLN A 121 5.99 0.59 -5.80
N LYS A 122 5.08 1.52 -6.06
CA LYS A 122 5.23 2.91 -5.63
C LYS A 122 4.02 3.32 -4.83
N ALA A 123 4.23 4.22 -3.88
CA ALA A 123 3.14 4.86 -3.16
C ALA A 123 3.44 6.34 -2.96
N ALA A 124 2.40 7.11 -2.69
CA ALA A 124 2.54 8.50 -2.36
C ALA A 124 1.52 8.94 -1.32
N THR A 125 1.90 9.89 -0.48
CA THR A 125 0.99 10.60 0.40
C THR A 125 1.10 12.08 0.10
N PHE A 126 -0.04 12.75 -0.06
CA PHE A 126 -0.07 14.19 -0.28
C PHE A 126 -1.20 14.86 0.48
N VAL A 127 -1.02 16.14 0.73
CA VAL A 127 -1.92 16.93 1.56
C VAL A 127 -2.39 18.17 0.82
N LYS A 128 -3.64 18.57 1.08
CA LYS A 128 -4.21 19.83 0.58
C LYS A 128 -5.00 20.51 1.69
N ALA A 129 -4.79 21.82 1.85
CA ALA A 129 -5.57 22.60 2.80
C ALA A 129 -7.02 22.74 2.30
N ILE A 130 -7.99 22.51 3.18
CA ILE A 130 -9.40 22.85 2.98
C ILE A 130 -9.70 24.19 3.66
N SER A 131 -9.13 24.42 4.84
CA SER A 131 -9.17 25.67 5.59
C SER A 131 -7.91 25.83 6.44
N ALA A 132 -7.81 26.88 7.25
CA ALA A 132 -6.67 27.12 8.14
C ALA A 132 -6.39 25.94 9.11
N ASN A 133 -7.44 25.24 9.55
CA ASN A 133 -7.36 24.15 10.53
C ASN A 133 -7.88 22.82 9.98
N GLN A 134 -7.95 22.66 8.66
CA GLN A 134 -8.45 21.43 8.06
C GLN A 134 -7.68 21.07 6.81
N THR A 135 -7.28 19.80 6.73
CA THR A 135 -6.41 19.26 5.69
C THR A 135 -6.98 17.96 5.17
N ILE A 136 -7.06 17.80 3.86
CA ILE A 136 -7.31 16.50 3.24
C ILE A 136 -5.96 15.81 3.03
N VAL A 137 -5.85 14.57 3.53
CA VAL A 137 -4.71 13.69 3.30
C VAL A 137 -5.14 12.61 2.32
N THR A 138 -4.35 12.40 1.27
CA THR A 138 -4.61 11.39 0.26
C THR A 138 -3.43 10.42 0.19
N ASN A 139 -3.74 9.13 0.24
CA ASN A 139 -2.79 8.05 -0.02
C ASN A 139 -3.06 7.47 -1.40
N GLU A 140 -2.00 7.27 -2.17
CA GLU A 140 -2.01 6.57 -3.44
C GLU A 140 -1.06 5.38 -3.42
N PHE A 141 -1.51 4.27 -3.99
CA PHE A 141 -0.69 3.10 -4.27
C PHE A 141 -0.76 2.78 -5.76
N TYR A 142 0.40 2.61 -6.37
CA TYR A 142 0.55 2.31 -7.79
C TYR A 142 0.98 0.87 -7.92
N GLY A 143 0.01 0.02 -8.25
CA GLY A 143 0.18 -1.41 -8.40
C GLY A 143 0.51 -1.82 -9.83
N ASN A 144 1.45 -2.75 -9.98
CA ASN A 144 1.75 -3.45 -11.22
C ASN A 144 1.64 -4.97 -11.00
N ALA A 145 0.74 -5.62 -11.74
CA ALA A 145 0.52 -7.05 -11.74
C ALA A 145 0.64 -7.57 -13.18
N PRO A 146 1.69 -8.35 -13.52
CA PRO A 146 1.84 -8.92 -14.85
C PRO A 146 0.79 -10.01 -15.11
N TYR A 147 0.53 -10.29 -16.39
CA TYR A 147 -0.30 -11.42 -16.78
C TYR A 147 0.32 -12.74 -16.30
N PRO A 148 -0.47 -13.71 -15.79
CA PRO A 148 -1.93 -13.70 -15.66
C PRO A 148 -2.45 -13.22 -14.28
N PHE A 149 -1.58 -12.70 -13.39
CA PHE A 149 -1.93 -12.29 -12.03
C PHE A 149 -2.73 -10.99 -11.95
N ASN A 150 -2.79 -10.21 -13.03
CA ASN A 150 -3.57 -8.98 -13.14
C ASN A 150 -5.06 -9.18 -12.80
N LEU A 151 -5.68 -10.30 -13.22
CA LEU A 151 -7.06 -10.62 -12.87
C LEU A 151 -7.24 -10.72 -11.34
N LEU A 152 -6.37 -11.47 -10.67
CA LEU A 152 -6.41 -11.63 -9.22
C LEU A 152 -6.14 -10.30 -8.49
N SER A 153 -5.16 -9.53 -8.97
CA SER A 153 -4.77 -8.26 -8.36
C SER A 153 -5.87 -7.21 -8.45
N VAL A 154 -6.60 -7.14 -9.56
CA VAL A 154 -7.70 -6.19 -9.73
C VAL A 154 -8.93 -6.61 -8.93
N CYS A 155 -9.26 -7.91 -8.91
CA CYS A 155 -10.45 -8.41 -8.22
C CYS A 155 -10.29 -8.45 -6.69
N LEU A 156 -9.13 -8.87 -6.18
CA LEU A 156 -8.91 -9.05 -4.73
C LEU A 156 -7.91 -8.03 -4.15
N GLY A 157 -6.75 -7.86 -4.79
CA GLY A 157 -5.67 -7.03 -4.26
C GLY A 157 -6.06 -5.56 -4.10
N LYS A 158 -6.75 -4.98 -5.09
CA LYS A 158 -7.19 -3.59 -5.07
C LYS A 158 -8.11 -3.27 -3.88
N GLY A 159 -9.04 -4.17 -3.57
CA GLY A 159 -9.96 -4.00 -2.44
C GLY A 159 -9.22 -4.05 -1.10
N PHE A 160 -8.36 -5.05 -0.93
CA PHE A 160 -7.54 -5.21 0.27
C PHE A 160 -6.66 -3.97 0.53
N ILE A 161 -5.97 -3.46 -0.49
CA ILE A 161 -5.12 -2.26 -0.36
C ILE A 161 -5.96 -1.04 -0.01
N LYS A 162 -7.13 -0.87 -0.64
CA LYS A 162 -8.04 0.23 -0.36
C LYS A 162 -8.50 0.22 1.10
N ASP A 163 -8.87 -0.93 1.62
CA ASP A 163 -9.35 -1.07 3.00
C ASP A 163 -8.22 -0.78 4.00
N ALA A 164 -7.03 -1.33 3.77
CA ALA A 164 -5.85 -1.09 4.59
C ALA A 164 -5.46 0.40 4.62
N GLN A 165 -5.41 1.07 3.46
CA GLN A 165 -5.09 2.50 3.39
C GLN A 165 -6.17 3.37 4.01
N THR A 166 -7.45 3.01 3.85
CA THR A 166 -8.56 3.71 4.49
C THR A 166 -8.43 3.63 6.02
N GLN A 167 -8.12 2.45 6.54
CA GLN A 167 -7.92 2.25 7.98
C GLN A 167 -6.69 3.01 8.50
N ASN A 168 -5.58 3.04 7.74
CA ASN A 168 -4.41 3.85 8.08
C ASN A 168 -4.77 5.34 8.25
N LEU A 169 -5.55 5.89 7.31
CA LEU A 169 -5.97 7.28 7.38
C LEU A 169 -6.90 7.55 8.56
N LYS A 170 -7.81 6.62 8.88
CA LYS A 170 -8.65 6.71 10.09
C LYS A 170 -7.82 6.70 11.37
N ASN A 171 -6.83 5.81 11.47
CA ASN A 171 -5.92 5.75 12.60
C ASN A 171 -5.11 7.05 12.73
N LEU A 172 -4.57 7.56 11.62
CA LEU A 172 -3.84 8.83 11.57
C LEU A 172 -4.71 10.00 12.05
N LYS A 173 -5.94 10.10 11.55
CA LYS A 173 -6.91 11.12 11.98
C LYS A 173 -7.16 11.04 13.48
N ALA A 174 -7.49 9.86 13.98
CA ALA A 174 -7.74 9.65 15.41
C ALA A 174 -6.50 9.93 16.28
N LEU A 175 -5.29 9.82 15.72
CA LEU A 175 -4.05 10.12 16.43
C LEU A 175 -3.74 11.62 16.46
N LEU A 176 -3.98 12.33 15.35
CA LEU A 176 -3.70 13.75 15.21
C LEU A 176 -4.79 14.64 15.84
N GLU A 177 -6.04 14.21 15.88
CA GLU A 177 -7.15 14.98 16.44
C GLU A 177 -7.36 14.80 17.96
N LYS A 178 -6.43 14.13 18.64
CA LYS A 178 -6.42 13.99 20.09
C LYS A 178 -6.00 15.27 20.81
#